data_AF-A0A0P0VFX2-F1
#
_entry.id   AF-A0A0P0VFX2-F1
#
_cell.length_a   1.000
_cell.length_b   1.000
_cell.length_c   1.000
_cell.angle_alpha   90.00
_cell.angle_beta   90.00
_cell.angle_gamma   90.00
#
_symmetry.space_group_name_H-M   'P 1'
#
loop_
_entity.id
_entity.type
_entity.pdbx_description
1 polymer ?
#
loop_
_entity_poly.entity_id
_entity_poly.type
_entity_poly.pdbx_seq_one_letter_code
_entity_poly.pdbx_strand_id
1 'polypeptide(L)'
;ALGYKSVIIPIFAIAFSIFLSFSLAAMYGVAVAALGMLSTIATGLAIDAYGPISDNAGGIAEMAGMSHRIRERTDALDAAGNTTAAIGKGFAIGSAALVSLALFGAFVSRAAISTVDVLTPKVFIGLIVGAMLPYWFSAMTMKSVGSAALKMVEEVRRQFNTIPGLMEGTTKPDYATCVKISTDASIKEMIPPGALVMLTPLIVGILFGVETLSGVLAGALVSGVQIAISASNTGGAWDNAKKYIEAGASEHARTLGPKGSDPHKAAVIGDTIGDPLKDTSGPSLNILIKLMAVESLVFAPFFATHGGILFKLF
;
A
#
# COMPACT_ATOMS: atom_id res chain seq x y z
N ALA A 1 4.32 12.45 10.94
CA ALA A 1 3.85 12.40 12.34
C ALA A 1 2.46 11.75 12.45
N LEU A 2 1.44 12.30 11.77
CA LEU A 2 0.06 11.76 11.82
C LEU A 2 -0.01 10.27 11.47
N GLY A 3 0.57 9.84 10.35
CA GLY A 3 0.58 8.42 9.98
C GLY A 3 1.24 7.52 11.02
N TYR A 4 2.38 7.94 11.59
CA TYR A 4 3.04 7.19 12.67
C TYR A 4 2.19 7.10 13.93
N LYS A 5 1.41 8.14 14.26
CA LYS A 5 0.47 8.10 15.39
C LYS A 5 -0.72 7.17 15.10
N SER A 6 -1.15 7.09 13.84
CA SER A 6 -2.34 6.34 13.43
C SER A 6 -2.22 4.82 13.58
N VAL A 7 -0.99 4.27 13.70
CA VAL A 7 -0.78 2.82 13.78
C VAL A 7 -1.16 2.24 15.15
N ILE A 8 -1.14 3.05 16.22
CA ILE A 8 -1.20 2.56 17.60
C ILE A 8 -2.47 1.74 17.86
N ILE A 9 -3.65 2.31 17.58
CA ILE A 9 -4.94 1.64 17.85
C ILE A 9 -5.14 0.43 16.93
N PRO A 10 -4.93 0.51 15.60
CA PRO A 10 -4.99 -0.65 14.72
C PRO A 10 -4.08 -1.82 15.16
N ILE A 11 -2.84 -1.54 15.59
CA ILE A 11 -1.93 -2.58 16.06
C ILE A 11 -2.46 -3.24 17.34
N PHE A 12 -2.99 -2.49 18.30
CA PHE A 12 -3.63 -3.07 19.48
C PHE A 12 -4.86 -3.91 19.13
N ALA A 13 -5.69 -3.47 18.17
CA ALA A 13 -6.84 -4.23 17.71
C ALA A 13 -6.42 -5.56 17.04
N ILE A 14 -5.38 -5.54 16.21
CA ILE A 14 -4.80 -6.75 15.60
C ILE A 14 -4.21 -7.66 16.68
N ALA A 15 -3.44 -7.14 17.64
CA ALA A 15 -2.85 -7.91 18.72
C ALA A 15 -3.90 -8.58 19.61
N PHE A 16 -4.97 -7.87 19.97
CA PHE A 16 -6.10 -8.43 20.71
C PHE A 16 -6.81 -9.54 19.91
N SER A 17 -7.02 -9.31 18.60
CA SER A 17 -7.61 -10.30 17.71
C SER A 17 -6.75 -11.56 17.60
N ILE A 18 -5.42 -11.40 17.48
CA ILE A 18 -4.47 -12.51 17.49
C ILE A 18 -4.56 -13.28 18.80
N PHE A 19 -4.42 -12.59 19.94
CA PHE A 19 -4.44 -13.24 21.26
C PHE A 19 -5.71 -14.09 21.45
N LEU A 20 -6.88 -13.48 21.25
CA LEU A 20 -8.15 -14.16 21.47
C LEU A 20 -8.34 -15.34 20.51
N SER A 21 -8.14 -15.14 19.21
CA SER A 21 -8.40 -16.17 18.20
C SER A 21 -7.38 -17.32 18.27
N PHE A 22 -6.10 -17.01 18.55
CA PHE A 22 -5.06 -18.01 18.75
C PHE A 22 -5.34 -18.85 19.99
N SER A 23 -5.70 -18.24 21.13
CA SER A 23 -6.00 -18.96 22.36
C SER A 23 -7.20 -19.91 22.22
N LEU A 24 -8.19 -19.57 21.39
CA LEU A 24 -9.39 -20.38 21.21
C LEU A 24 -9.19 -21.55 20.22
N ALA A 25 -8.48 -21.34 19.11
CA ALA A 25 -8.40 -22.33 18.03
C ALA A 25 -7.11 -22.28 17.21
N ALA A 26 -5.99 -21.83 17.80
CA ALA A 26 -4.68 -21.75 17.15
C ALA A 26 -4.76 -21.07 15.76
N MET A 27 -4.05 -21.61 14.76
CA MET A 27 -4.02 -21.05 13.40
C MET A 27 -5.36 -21.04 12.69
N TYR A 28 -6.23 -22.02 12.98
CA TYR A 28 -7.58 -22.04 12.41
C TYR A 28 -8.41 -20.87 12.96
N GLY A 29 -8.33 -20.60 14.26
CA GLY A 29 -8.96 -19.43 14.88
C GLY A 29 -8.49 -18.12 14.26
N VAL A 30 -7.17 -17.96 14.09
CA VAL A 30 -6.59 -16.75 13.47
C VAL A 30 -7.04 -16.60 12.01
N ALA A 31 -7.08 -17.70 11.23
CA ALA A 31 -7.56 -17.68 9.85
C ALA A 31 -9.05 -17.30 9.76
N VAL A 32 -9.88 -17.83 10.65
CA VAL A 32 -11.31 -17.51 10.71
C VAL A 32 -11.52 -16.08 11.21
N ALA A 33 -10.67 -15.53 12.08
CA ALA A 33 -10.70 -14.12 12.45
C ALA A 33 -10.38 -13.20 11.26
N ALA A 34 -9.42 -13.59 10.40
CA ALA A 34 -9.14 -12.88 9.15
C ALA A 34 -10.37 -12.90 8.20
N LEU A 35 -11.02 -14.07 8.08
CA LEU A 35 -12.27 -14.19 7.33
C LEU A 35 -13.39 -13.36 7.96
N GLY A 36 -13.49 -13.32 9.30
CA GLY A 36 -14.46 -12.51 10.04
C GLY A 36 -14.31 -11.01 9.73
N MET A 37 -13.07 -10.51 9.67
CA MET A 37 -12.79 -9.12 9.27
C MET A 37 -13.23 -8.84 7.82
N LEU A 38 -13.15 -9.83 6.93
CA LEU A 38 -13.59 -9.74 5.53
C LEU A 38 -14.99 -10.30 5.27
N SER A 39 -15.75 -10.65 6.31
CA SER A 39 -17.07 -11.29 6.14
C SER A 39 -18.09 -10.34 5.51
N THR A 40 -17.87 -9.02 5.67
CA THR A 40 -18.66 -7.94 5.06
C THR A 40 -17.95 -7.31 3.85
N ILE A 41 -17.11 -8.08 3.14
CA ILE A 41 -16.29 -7.58 2.02
C ILE A 41 -17.12 -6.91 0.91
N ALA A 42 -18.35 -7.36 0.65
CA ALA A 42 -19.22 -6.72 -0.35
C ALA A 42 -19.52 -5.25 0.01
N THR A 43 -19.88 -4.99 1.28
CA THR A 43 -20.11 -3.62 1.77
C THR A 43 -18.81 -2.82 1.83
N GLY A 44 -17.72 -3.45 2.29
CA GLY A 44 -16.39 -2.82 2.31
C GLY A 44 -15.94 -2.36 0.92
N LEU A 45 -16.07 -3.22 -0.08
CA LEU A 45 -15.77 -2.89 -1.48
C LEU A 45 -16.72 -1.85 -2.04
N ALA A 46 -18.01 -1.86 -1.67
CA ALA A 46 -18.97 -0.87 -2.15
C ALA A 46 -18.61 0.56 -1.71
N ILE A 47 -18.22 0.76 -0.44
CA ILE A 47 -17.83 2.08 0.07
C ILE A 47 -16.45 2.52 -0.44
N ASP A 48 -15.54 1.57 -0.70
CA ASP A 48 -14.21 1.85 -1.23
C ASP A 48 -14.29 2.23 -2.72
N ALA A 49 -14.92 1.38 -3.55
CA ALA A 49 -15.08 1.59 -4.99
C ALA A 49 -15.91 2.85 -5.33
N TYR A 50 -16.80 3.26 -4.43
CA TYR A 50 -17.51 4.54 -4.54
C TYR A 50 -16.56 5.75 -4.63
N GLY A 51 -15.39 5.70 -3.98
CA GLY A 51 -14.41 6.79 -3.97
C GLY A 51 -13.87 7.12 -5.37
N PRO A 52 -13.16 6.19 -6.04
CA PRO A 52 -12.64 6.42 -7.39
C PRO A 52 -13.72 6.75 -8.44
N ILE A 53 -14.95 6.27 -8.28
CA ILE A 53 -16.09 6.65 -9.14
C ILE A 53 -16.43 8.13 -8.94
N SER A 54 -16.46 8.60 -7.69
CA SER A 54 -16.74 9.99 -7.34
C SER A 54 -15.62 10.95 -7.79
N ASP A 55 -14.37 10.53 -7.68
CA ASP A 55 -13.19 11.25 -8.20
C ASP A 55 -13.32 11.45 -9.72
N ASN A 56 -13.53 10.37 -10.47
CA ASN A 56 -13.73 10.45 -11.93
C ASN A 56 -14.93 11.33 -12.31
N ALA A 57 -16.03 11.27 -11.56
CA ALA A 57 -17.19 12.14 -11.78
C ALA A 57 -16.81 13.63 -11.66
N GLY A 58 -15.98 13.98 -10.68
CA GLY A 58 -15.45 15.33 -10.55
C GLY A 58 -14.53 15.72 -11.71
N GLY A 59 -13.62 14.82 -12.11
CA GLY A 59 -12.74 15.04 -13.25
C GLY A 59 -13.51 15.28 -14.56
N ILE A 60 -14.53 14.48 -14.83
CA ILE A 60 -15.42 14.64 -15.99
C ILE A 60 -16.16 15.97 -15.93
N ALA A 61 -16.68 16.37 -14.76
CA ALA A 61 -17.38 17.63 -14.61
C ALA A 61 -16.48 18.84 -14.95
N GLU A 62 -15.21 18.81 -14.54
CA GLU A 62 -14.22 19.85 -14.86
C GLU A 62 -13.86 19.85 -16.34
N MET A 63 -13.53 18.68 -16.91
CA MET A 63 -13.18 18.55 -18.34
C MET A 63 -14.32 18.92 -19.29
N ALA A 64 -15.58 18.75 -18.85
CA ALA A 64 -16.77 19.12 -19.61
C ALA A 64 -17.19 20.60 -19.41
N GLY A 65 -16.46 21.39 -18.61
CA GLY A 65 -16.79 22.79 -18.35
C GLY A 65 -18.13 22.99 -17.64
N MET A 66 -18.54 22.03 -16.80
CA MET A 66 -19.80 22.11 -16.06
C MET A 66 -19.74 23.18 -14.96
N SER A 67 -20.89 23.57 -14.42
CA SER A 67 -20.95 24.63 -13.41
C SER A 67 -20.16 24.28 -12.14
N HIS A 68 -19.58 25.30 -11.48
CA HIS A 68 -18.86 25.17 -10.21
C HIS A 68 -19.65 24.39 -9.14
N ARG A 69 -20.98 24.56 -9.08
CA ARG A 69 -21.86 23.83 -8.16
C ARG A 69 -21.83 22.31 -8.37
N ILE A 70 -21.59 21.83 -9.58
CA ILE A 70 -21.42 20.39 -9.86
C ILE A 70 -20.09 19.91 -9.29
N ARG A 71 -19.01 20.67 -9.53
CA ARG A 71 -17.67 20.34 -8.98
C ARG A 71 -17.66 20.36 -7.46
N GLU A 72 -18.31 21.33 -6.81
CA GLU A 72 -18.48 21.38 -5.34
C GLU A 72 -19.13 20.10 -4.79
N ARG A 73 -20.16 19.58 -5.48
CA ARG A 73 -20.82 18.34 -5.08
C ARG A 73 -19.89 17.15 -5.23
N THR A 74 -19.21 17.02 -6.36
CA THR A 74 -18.28 15.88 -6.57
C THR A 74 -17.08 15.95 -5.63
N ASP A 75 -16.53 17.14 -5.33
CA ASP A 75 -15.43 17.31 -4.38
C ASP A 75 -15.83 16.86 -2.96
N ALA A 76 -17.10 17.07 -2.55
CA ALA A 76 -17.61 16.54 -1.28
C ALA A 76 -17.72 15.01 -1.27
N LEU A 77 -18.15 14.40 -2.39
CA LEU A 77 -18.22 12.94 -2.54
C LEU A 77 -16.82 12.31 -2.55
N ASP A 78 -15.88 12.93 -3.25
CA ASP A 78 -14.48 12.52 -3.37
C ASP A 78 -13.74 12.58 -2.03
N ALA A 79 -13.92 13.66 -1.25
CA ALA A 79 -13.34 13.74 0.11
C ALA A 79 -13.82 12.62 1.05
N ALA A 80 -15.08 12.19 0.90
CA ALA A 80 -15.59 11.01 1.59
C ALA A 80 -14.92 9.72 1.05
N GLY A 81 -14.77 9.62 -0.27
CA GLY A 81 -14.05 8.54 -0.97
C GLY A 81 -12.61 8.35 -0.48
N ASN A 82 -11.86 9.43 -0.28
CA ASN A 82 -10.51 9.39 0.29
C ASN A 82 -10.47 8.73 1.67
N THR A 83 -11.52 8.96 2.47
CA THR A 83 -11.67 8.35 3.80
C THR A 83 -12.02 6.87 3.68
N THR A 84 -12.97 6.51 2.82
CA THR A 84 -13.38 5.11 2.63
C THR A 84 -12.26 4.26 2.03
N ALA A 85 -11.45 4.81 1.12
CA ALA A 85 -10.25 4.17 0.59
C ALA A 85 -9.20 3.90 1.70
N ALA A 86 -8.98 4.85 2.62
CA ALA A 86 -8.10 4.62 3.77
C ALA A 86 -8.63 3.53 4.72
N ILE A 87 -9.96 3.48 4.92
CA ILE A 87 -10.61 2.41 5.69
C ILE A 87 -10.42 1.05 4.98
N GLY A 88 -10.66 0.98 3.67
CA GLY A 88 -10.44 -0.22 2.86
C GLY A 88 -9.00 -0.74 2.95
N LYS A 89 -8.01 0.17 2.86
CA LYS A 89 -6.58 -0.13 3.10
C LYS A 89 -6.36 -0.68 4.51
N GLY A 90 -7.02 -0.13 5.53
CA GLY A 90 -6.99 -0.63 6.90
C GLY A 90 -7.49 -2.08 7.04
N PHE A 91 -8.64 -2.40 6.44
CA PHE A 91 -9.18 -3.77 6.39
C PHE A 91 -8.25 -4.73 5.65
N ALA A 92 -7.68 -4.29 4.53
CA ALA A 92 -6.72 -5.10 3.77
C ALA A 92 -5.44 -5.40 4.57
N ILE A 93 -4.91 -4.42 5.30
CA ILE A 93 -3.71 -4.60 6.13
C ILE A 93 -4.01 -5.45 7.36
N GLY A 94 -5.12 -5.20 8.07
CA GLY A 94 -5.51 -5.97 9.25
C GLY A 94 -5.75 -7.45 8.93
N SER A 95 -6.49 -7.73 7.85
CA SER A 95 -6.74 -9.10 7.40
C SER A 95 -5.49 -9.77 6.86
N ALA A 96 -4.61 -9.05 6.14
CA ALA A 96 -3.31 -9.55 5.71
C ALA A 96 -2.44 -9.97 6.92
N ALA A 97 -2.44 -9.20 8.00
CA ALA A 97 -1.69 -9.53 9.21
C ALA A 97 -2.18 -10.83 9.85
N LEU A 98 -3.50 -10.99 10.00
CA LEU A 98 -4.11 -12.19 10.56
C LEU A 98 -3.86 -13.42 9.67
N VAL A 99 -4.18 -13.33 8.37
CA VAL A 99 -4.03 -14.48 7.46
C VAL A 99 -2.57 -14.88 7.29
N SER A 100 -1.62 -13.94 7.24
CA SER A 100 -0.20 -14.26 7.17
C SER A 100 0.31 -14.95 8.43
N LEU A 101 -0.18 -14.58 9.62
CA LEU A 101 0.14 -15.32 10.85
C LEU A 101 -0.39 -16.75 10.80
N ALA A 102 -1.64 -16.94 10.36
CA ALA A 102 -2.23 -18.27 10.22
C ALA A 102 -1.46 -19.15 9.21
N LEU A 103 -1.13 -18.58 8.04
CA LEU A 103 -0.34 -19.23 7.00
C LEU A 103 1.09 -19.53 7.47
N PHE A 104 1.68 -18.64 8.27
CA PHE A 104 3.00 -18.85 8.87
C PHE A 104 3.00 -20.07 9.81
N GLY A 105 2.04 -20.20 10.72
CA GLY A 105 1.98 -21.39 11.56
C GLY A 105 1.69 -22.68 10.78
N ALA A 106 0.83 -22.60 9.74
CA ALA A 106 0.61 -23.72 8.83
C ALA A 106 1.90 -24.10 8.06
N PHE A 107 2.71 -23.11 7.65
CA PHE A 107 4.00 -23.32 7.02
C PHE A 107 4.96 -24.06 7.94
N VAL A 108 5.07 -23.64 9.21
CA VAL A 108 5.93 -24.28 10.23
C VAL A 108 5.57 -25.76 10.38
N SER A 109 4.29 -26.08 10.49
CA SER A 109 3.84 -27.48 10.56
C SER A 109 4.12 -28.24 9.26
N ARG A 110 3.87 -27.65 8.09
CA ARG A 110 4.06 -28.31 6.79
C ARG A 110 5.55 -28.51 6.44
N ALA A 111 6.42 -27.64 6.95
CA ALA A 111 7.87 -27.73 6.84
C ALA A 111 8.51 -28.65 7.90
N ALA A 112 7.70 -29.27 8.77
CA ALA A 112 8.15 -30.15 9.86
C ALA A 112 9.14 -29.48 10.84
N ILE A 113 8.97 -28.18 11.10
CA ILE A 113 9.76 -27.46 12.10
C ILE A 113 9.16 -27.70 13.49
N SER A 114 9.95 -28.21 14.43
CA SER A 114 9.49 -28.46 15.81
C SER A 114 9.18 -27.17 16.57
N THR A 115 10.10 -26.19 16.50
CA THR A 115 9.98 -24.89 17.18
C THR A 115 10.68 -23.82 16.36
N VAL A 116 10.03 -22.67 16.17
CA VAL A 116 10.67 -21.46 15.64
C VAL A 116 11.27 -20.69 16.81
N ASP A 117 12.54 -20.94 17.12
CA ASP A 117 13.26 -20.27 18.20
C ASP A 117 13.96 -19.00 17.70
N VAL A 118 13.45 -17.86 18.16
CA VAL A 118 13.94 -16.51 17.80
C VAL A 118 15.42 -16.32 18.16
N LEU A 119 15.94 -17.02 19.18
CA LEU A 119 17.33 -16.88 19.63
C LEU A 119 18.32 -17.78 18.88
N THR A 120 17.89 -18.37 17.76
CA THR A 120 18.79 -19.13 16.88
C THR A 120 19.32 -18.27 15.73
N PRO A 121 20.58 -18.45 15.30
CA PRO A 121 21.15 -17.66 14.21
C PRO A 121 20.32 -17.68 12.93
N LYS A 122 19.83 -18.86 12.51
CA LYS A 122 19.01 -19.02 11.29
C LYS A 122 17.73 -18.18 11.35
N VAL A 123 16.99 -18.25 12.45
CA VAL A 123 15.72 -17.52 12.60
C VAL A 123 15.97 -16.02 12.72
N PHE A 124 16.94 -15.59 13.52
CA PHE A 124 17.16 -14.17 13.78
C PHE A 124 17.66 -13.40 12.54
N ILE A 125 18.57 -13.99 11.74
CA ILE A 125 18.98 -13.36 10.46
C ILE A 125 17.79 -13.25 9.51
N GLY A 126 16.92 -14.27 9.48
CA GLY A 126 15.68 -14.22 8.72
C GLY A 126 14.77 -13.10 9.20
N LEU A 127 14.63 -12.94 10.51
CA LEU A 127 13.77 -11.93 11.14
C LEU A 127 14.18 -10.50 10.75
N ILE A 128 15.46 -10.16 10.89
CA ILE A 128 15.94 -8.81 10.57
C ILE A 128 15.92 -8.54 9.06
N VAL A 129 16.25 -9.52 8.22
CA VAL A 129 16.18 -9.39 6.76
C VAL A 129 14.73 -9.25 6.31
N GLY A 130 13.82 -10.07 6.84
CA GLY A 130 12.38 -9.99 6.56
C GLY A 130 11.79 -8.63 6.93
N ALA A 131 12.20 -8.09 8.08
CA ALA A 131 11.77 -6.77 8.53
C ALA A 131 12.23 -5.62 7.61
N MET A 132 13.32 -5.81 6.85
CA MET A 132 13.83 -4.85 5.89
C MET A 132 13.09 -4.89 4.53
N LEU A 133 12.56 -6.05 4.11
CA LEU A 133 11.92 -6.23 2.79
C LEU A 133 10.82 -5.20 2.48
N PRO A 134 9.90 -4.84 3.41
CA PRO A 134 8.92 -3.78 3.18
C PRO A 134 9.55 -2.42 2.81
N TYR A 135 10.70 -2.09 3.39
CA TYR A 135 11.42 -0.85 3.11
C TYR A 135 12.09 -0.91 1.73
N TRP A 136 12.68 -2.05 1.37
CA TRP A 136 13.24 -2.25 0.02
C TRP A 136 12.16 -2.16 -1.05
N PHE A 137 11.03 -2.83 -0.84
CA PHE A 137 9.86 -2.74 -1.71
C PHE A 137 9.37 -1.29 -1.88
N SER A 138 9.28 -0.56 -0.77
CA SER A 138 8.87 0.85 -0.76
C SER A 138 9.89 1.74 -1.48
N ALA A 139 11.19 1.50 -1.30
CA ALA A 139 12.23 2.26 -1.97
C ALA A 139 12.14 2.13 -3.50
N MET A 140 11.90 0.93 -4.01
CA MET A 140 11.70 0.70 -5.45
C MET A 140 10.45 1.43 -5.95
N THR A 141 9.29 1.17 -5.33
CA THR A 141 8.01 1.72 -5.79
C THR A 141 7.94 3.26 -5.70
N MET A 142 8.44 3.86 -4.61
CA MET A 142 8.54 5.31 -4.48
C MET A 142 9.46 5.92 -5.55
N LYS A 143 10.62 5.30 -5.80
CA LYS A 143 11.56 5.78 -6.83
C LYS A 143 10.98 5.67 -8.24
N SER A 144 10.25 4.60 -8.53
CA SER A 144 9.59 4.40 -9.82
C SER A 144 8.56 5.50 -10.08
N VAL A 145 7.67 5.79 -9.11
CA VAL A 145 6.69 6.88 -9.24
C VAL A 145 7.39 8.24 -9.34
N GLY A 146 8.38 8.52 -8.48
CA GLY A 146 9.10 9.81 -8.52
C GLY A 146 9.79 10.06 -9.87
N SER A 147 10.35 9.01 -10.49
CA SER A 147 11.01 9.13 -11.80
C SER A 147 9.99 9.28 -12.94
N ALA A 148 8.84 8.60 -12.86
CA ALA A 148 7.75 8.75 -13.83
C ALA A 148 7.06 10.13 -13.72
N ALA A 149 6.82 10.59 -12.49
CA ALA A 149 6.23 11.89 -12.21
C ALA A 149 7.12 13.05 -12.69
N LEU A 150 8.45 12.93 -12.54
CA LEU A 150 9.39 13.92 -13.08
C LEU A 150 9.24 14.04 -14.61
N LYS A 151 9.22 12.91 -15.33
CA LYS A 151 8.99 12.90 -16.79
C LYS A 151 7.62 13.48 -17.17
N MET A 152 6.59 13.18 -16.39
CA MET A 152 5.25 13.74 -16.59
C MET A 152 5.26 15.27 -16.45
N VAL A 153 5.94 15.81 -15.44
CA VAL A 153 6.06 17.26 -15.23
C VAL A 153 6.83 17.92 -16.38
N GLU A 154 7.92 17.31 -16.85
CA GLU A 154 8.67 17.81 -18.01
C GLU A 154 7.82 17.84 -19.28
N GLU A 155 7.04 16.79 -19.53
CA GLU A 155 6.15 16.71 -20.69
C GLU A 155 5.00 17.72 -20.63
N VAL A 156 4.32 17.83 -19.50
CA VAL A 156 3.24 18.81 -19.32
C VAL A 156 3.78 20.23 -19.48
N ARG A 157 4.97 20.54 -18.94
CA ARG A 157 5.65 21.81 -19.16
C ARG A 157 6.00 22.03 -20.63
N ARG A 158 6.49 21.00 -21.32
CA ARG A 158 6.80 21.07 -22.76
C ARG A 158 5.55 21.46 -23.54
N GLN A 159 4.42 20.79 -23.30
CA GLN A 159 3.16 21.11 -23.99
C GLN A 159 2.73 22.55 -23.72
N PHE A 160 2.68 22.99 -22.45
CA PHE A 160 2.29 24.36 -22.11
C PHE A 160 3.21 25.43 -22.68
N ASN A 161 4.52 25.16 -22.77
CA ASN A 161 5.50 26.15 -23.25
C ASN A 161 5.65 26.17 -24.77
N THR A 162 5.27 25.11 -25.49
CA THR A 162 5.60 24.95 -26.92
C THR A 162 4.40 24.79 -27.84
N ILE A 163 3.20 24.49 -27.32
CA ILE A 163 1.97 24.37 -28.13
C ILE A 163 1.19 25.70 -28.04
N PRO A 164 1.18 26.52 -29.11
CA PRO A 164 0.45 27.79 -29.10
C PRO A 164 -1.06 27.58 -28.91
N GLY A 165 -1.70 28.43 -28.12
CA GLY A 165 -3.13 28.39 -27.86
C GLY A 165 -3.56 27.38 -26.79
N LEU A 166 -2.64 26.60 -26.21
CA LEU A 166 -2.98 25.58 -25.23
C LEU A 166 -3.40 26.20 -23.89
N MET A 167 -2.63 27.13 -23.34
CA MET A 167 -2.97 27.82 -22.09
C MET A 167 -4.17 28.75 -22.24
N GLU A 168 -4.39 29.26 -23.45
CA GLU A 168 -5.57 30.06 -23.82
C GLU A 168 -6.83 29.20 -24.03
N GLY A 169 -6.70 27.86 -24.07
CA GLY A 169 -7.82 26.92 -24.25
C GLY A 169 -8.35 26.82 -25.69
N THR A 170 -7.59 27.30 -26.68
CA THR A 170 -7.97 27.25 -28.11
C THR A 170 -7.40 26.04 -28.85
N THR A 171 -6.39 25.37 -28.27
CA THR A 171 -5.74 24.18 -28.81
C THR A 171 -5.91 22.99 -27.86
N LYS A 172 -6.12 21.79 -28.39
CA LYS A 172 -6.20 20.56 -27.58
C LYS A 172 -4.80 20.08 -27.17
N PRO A 173 -4.60 19.64 -25.91
CA PRO A 173 -3.36 18.99 -25.49
C PRO A 173 -3.20 17.59 -26.11
N ASP A 174 -1.97 17.09 -26.09
CA ASP A 174 -1.65 15.72 -26.45
C ASP A 174 -1.71 14.82 -25.21
N TYR A 175 -2.89 14.23 -24.98
CA TYR A 175 -3.11 13.30 -23.89
C TYR A 175 -2.34 11.98 -24.07
N ALA A 176 -2.10 11.54 -25.31
CA ALA A 176 -1.53 10.23 -25.61
C ALA A 176 -0.07 10.13 -25.14
N THR A 177 0.69 11.22 -25.22
CA THR A 177 2.06 11.24 -24.72
C THR A 177 2.13 11.07 -23.20
N CYS A 178 1.25 11.74 -22.45
CA CYS A 178 1.15 11.53 -20.99
C CYS A 178 0.78 10.08 -20.65
N VAL A 179 -0.22 9.51 -21.35
CA VAL A 179 -0.59 8.09 -21.21
C VAL A 179 0.63 7.19 -21.45
N LYS A 180 1.36 7.41 -22.55
CA LYS A 180 2.55 6.64 -22.90
C LYS A 180 3.62 6.66 -21.80
N ILE A 181 3.92 7.82 -21.21
CA ILE A 181 4.90 7.95 -20.12
C ILE A 181 4.53 7.04 -18.95
N SER A 182 3.27 7.09 -18.50
CA SER A 182 2.80 6.29 -17.38
C SER A 182 2.73 4.79 -17.70
N THR A 183 2.32 4.42 -18.91
CA THR A 183 2.27 3.03 -19.40
C THR A 183 3.66 2.42 -19.47
N ASP A 184 4.61 3.09 -20.11
CA ASP A 184 5.99 2.59 -20.25
C ASP A 184 6.65 2.43 -18.87
N ALA A 185 6.44 3.38 -17.97
CA ALA A 185 6.99 3.31 -16.62
C ALA A 185 6.35 2.18 -15.79
N SER A 186 5.02 2.07 -15.78
CA SER A 186 4.33 1.05 -14.97
C SER A 186 4.70 -0.37 -15.38
N ILE A 187 4.69 -0.69 -16.68
CA ILE A 187 5.01 -2.04 -17.18
C ILE A 187 6.47 -2.41 -16.92
N LYS A 188 7.41 -1.47 -17.08
CA LYS A 188 8.82 -1.73 -16.83
C LYS A 188 9.13 -1.86 -15.35
N GLU A 189 8.63 -0.93 -14.55
CA GLU A 189 9.04 -0.75 -13.15
C GLU A 189 8.24 -1.63 -12.17
N MET A 190 7.16 -2.29 -12.60
CA MET A 190 6.47 -3.30 -11.78
C MET A 190 7.25 -4.61 -11.61
N ILE A 191 8.18 -4.90 -12.54
CA ILE A 191 8.92 -6.18 -12.55
C ILE A 191 9.82 -6.34 -11.32
N PRO A 192 10.68 -5.36 -10.93
CA PRO A 192 11.58 -5.55 -9.79
C PRO A 192 10.86 -5.73 -8.44
N PRO A 193 9.83 -4.94 -8.06
CA PRO A 193 9.07 -5.19 -6.84
C PRO A 193 8.34 -6.54 -6.84
N GLY A 194 7.78 -6.95 -7.99
CA GLY A 194 7.18 -8.28 -8.13
C GLY A 194 8.21 -9.40 -7.97
N ALA A 195 9.37 -9.28 -8.61
CA ALA A 195 10.47 -10.22 -8.50
C ALA A 195 11.00 -10.30 -7.05
N LEU A 196 11.13 -9.19 -6.34
CA LEU A 196 11.52 -9.19 -4.92
C LEU A 196 10.58 -10.07 -4.09
N VAL A 197 9.27 -9.88 -4.24
CA VAL A 197 8.27 -10.60 -3.44
C VAL A 197 8.25 -12.09 -3.79
N MET A 198 8.22 -12.44 -5.08
CA MET A 198 8.12 -13.83 -5.54
C MET A 198 9.43 -14.60 -5.34
N LEU A 199 10.58 -13.98 -5.58
CA LEU A 199 11.87 -14.67 -5.48
C LEU A 199 12.34 -14.79 -4.02
N THR A 200 11.86 -13.97 -3.09
CA THR A 200 12.30 -14.04 -1.70
C THR A 200 12.03 -15.41 -1.05
N PRO A 201 10.80 -15.94 -1.02
CA PRO A 201 10.55 -17.27 -0.46
C PRO A 201 11.37 -18.37 -1.15
N LEU A 202 11.51 -18.31 -2.48
CA LEU A 202 12.27 -19.28 -3.25
C LEU A 202 13.77 -19.23 -2.90
N ILE A 203 14.40 -18.05 -2.97
CA ILE A 203 15.83 -17.88 -2.69
C ILE A 203 16.12 -18.24 -1.23
N VAL A 204 15.35 -17.71 -0.28
CA VAL A 204 15.57 -17.97 1.15
C VAL A 204 15.30 -19.43 1.49
N GLY A 205 14.19 -20.00 1.02
CA GLY A 205 13.85 -21.40 1.25
C GLY A 205 14.86 -22.38 0.66
N ILE A 206 15.31 -22.15 -0.57
CA ILE A 206 16.31 -22.99 -1.26
C ILE A 206 17.69 -22.86 -0.63
N LEU A 207 18.20 -21.65 -0.44
CA LEU A 207 19.59 -21.45 0.01
C LEU A 207 19.74 -21.59 1.53
N PHE A 208 18.83 -21.03 2.32
CA PHE A 208 18.96 -20.88 3.77
C PHE A 208 18.01 -21.77 4.59
N GLY A 209 17.01 -22.38 3.95
CA GLY A 209 16.10 -23.33 4.60
C GLY A 209 14.92 -22.71 5.33
N VAL A 210 14.09 -23.59 5.88
CA VAL A 210 12.76 -23.26 6.40
C VAL A 210 12.78 -22.49 7.73
N GLU A 211 13.82 -22.66 8.54
CA GLU A 211 14.01 -21.90 9.78
C GLU A 211 14.33 -20.43 9.49
N THR A 212 15.19 -20.18 8.49
CA THR A 212 15.50 -18.82 8.05
C THR A 212 14.29 -18.16 7.41
N LEU A 213 13.55 -18.90 6.56
CA LEU A 213 12.30 -18.41 5.97
C LEU A 213 11.23 -18.11 7.03
N SER A 214 11.19 -18.87 8.13
CA SER A 214 10.31 -18.58 9.28
C SER A 214 10.57 -17.21 9.88
N GLY A 215 11.85 -16.86 10.06
CA GLY A 215 12.26 -15.52 10.46
C GLY A 215 11.80 -14.45 9.47
N VAL A 216 12.03 -14.68 8.16
CA VAL A 216 11.64 -13.73 7.11
C VAL A 216 10.14 -13.44 7.13
N LEU A 217 9.30 -14.46 7.25
CA LEU A 217 7.84 -14.33 7.32
C LEU A 217 7.40 -13.50 8.54
N ALA A 218 7.95 -13.81 9.71
CA ALA A 218 7.64 -13.07 10.94
C ALA A 218 8.08 -11.61 10.85
N GLY A 219 9.29 -11.35 10.34
CA GLY A 219 9.86 -10.00 10.22
C GLY A 219 9.11 -9.14 9.22
N ALA A 220 8.82 -9.68 8.03
CA ALA A 220 8.07 -8.98 7.00
C ALA A 220 6.66 -8.60 7.47
N LEU A 221 6.01 -9.48 8.23
CA LEU A 221 4.72 -9.23 8.84
C LEU A 221 4.78 -8.07 9.84
N VAL A 222 5.56 -8.19 10.92
CA VAL A 222 5.51 -7.22 12.03
C VAL A 222 6.09 -5.85 11.67
N SER A 223 6.99 -5.80 10.70
CA SER A 223 7.55 -4.55 10.15
C SER A 223 6.64 -3.94 9.08
N GLY A 224 6.22 -4.74 8.10
CA GLY A 224 5.49 -4.26 6.93
C GLY A 224 4.13 -3.65 7.26
N VAL A 225 3.45 -4.19 8.27
CA VAL A 225 2.16 -3.64 8.75
C VAL A 225 2.31 -2.19 9.21
N GLN A 226 3.41 -1.83 9.88
CA GLN A 226 3.62 -0.48 10.41
C GLN A 226 3.75 0.56 9.30
N ILE A 227 4.62 0.28 8.32
CA ILE A 227 4.85 1.16 7.18
C ILE A 227 3.64 1.21 6.25
N ALA A 228 2.90 0.11 6.07
CA ALA A 228 1.67 0.09 5.27
C ALA A 228 0.61 1.03 5.86
N ILE A 229 0.29 0.91 7.15
CA ILE A 229 -0.73 1.75 7.81
C ILE A 229 -0.29 3.21 7.79
N SER A 230 0.95 3.49 8.19
CA SER A 230 1.43 4.86 8.29
C SER A 230 1.55 5.56 6.94
N ALA A 231 1.93 4.87 5.87
CA ALA A 231 1.98 5.42 4.51
C ALA A 231 0.58 5.73 3.98
N SER A 232 -0.35 4.77 4.05
CA SER A 232 -1.73 4.95 3.58
C SER A 232 -2.45 6.09 4.31
N ASN A 233 -2.32 6.15 5.64
CA ASN A 233 -2.98 7.19 6.44
C ASN A 233 -2.30 8.56 6.30
N THR A 234 -0.98 8.62 6.07
CA THR A 234 -0.30 9.90 5.81
C THR A 234 -0.79 10.50 4.50
N GLY A 235 -0.81 9.72 3.41
CA GLY A 235 -1.27 10.24 2.13
C GLY A 235 -2.76 10.58 2.12
N GLY A 236 -3.62 9.77 2.75
CA GLY A 236 -5.04 10.09 2.87
C GLY A 236 -5.31 11.37 3.68
N ALA A 237 -4.49 11.62 4.71
CA ALA A 237 -4.59 12.85 5.50
C ALA A 237 -4.15 14.09 4.72
N TRP A 238 -3.08 14.01 3.93
CA TRP A 238 -2.65 15.12 3.08
C TRP A 238 -3.65 15.45 1.98
N ASP A 239 -4.25 14.44 1.36
CA ASP A 239 -5.30 14.65 0.35
C ASP A 239 -6.50 15.37 0.95
N ASN A 240 -7.02 14.87 2.08
CA ASN A 240 -8.17 15.52 2.72
C ASN A 240 -7.83 16.87 3.37
N ALA A 241 -6.58 17.13 3.73
CA ALA A 241 -6.14 18.46 4.13
C ALA A 241 -6.18 19.44 2.94
N LYS A 242 -5.76 19.01 1.74
CA LYS A 242 -5.92 19.78 0.50
C LYS A 242 -7.42 20.01 0.19
N LYS A 243 -8.24 18.96 0.21
CA LYS A 243 -9.70 19.06 -0.02
C LYS A 243 -10.39 20.01 0.96
N TYR A 244 -9.95 20.03 2.22
CA TYR A 244 -10.46 20.96 3.24
C TYR A 244 -10.24 22.42 2.86
N ILE A 245 -9.04 22.77 2.36
CA ILE A 245 -8.73 24.13 1.89
C ILE A 245 -9.50 24.44 0.60
N GLU A 246 -9.53 23.50 -0.34
CA GLU A 246 -10.22 23.64 -1.63
C GLU A 246 -11.74 23.86 -1.48
N ALA A 247 -12.37 23.24 -0.47
CA ALA A 247 -13.80 23.35 -0.22
C ALA A 247 -14.20 24.67 0.47
N GLY A 248 -13.35 25.24 1.33
CA GLY A 248 -13.65 26.52 2.01
C GLY A 248 -14.96 26.53 2.83
N ALA A 249 -15.40 25.37 3.33
CA ALA A 249 -16.72 25.21 3.93
C ALA A 249 -16.87 25.84 5.33
N SER A 250 -15.75 26.00 6.06
CA SER A 250 -15.71 26.65 7.38
C SER A 250 -14.93 27.97 7.32
N GLU A 251 -15.06 28.80 8.36
CA GLU A 251 -14.27 30.03 8.48
C GLU A 251 -12.77 29.74 8.46
N HIS A 252 -12.33 28.73 9.22
CA HIS A 252 -10.93 28.28 9.23
C HIS A 252 -10.46 27.76 7.86
N ALA A 253 -11.31 27.05 7.09
CA ALA A 253 -10.95 26.62 5.74
C ALA A 253 -10.75 27.83 4.80
N ARG A 254 -11.64 28.83 4.88
CA ARG A 254 -11.55 30.05 4.08
C ARG A 254 -10.32 30.89 4.41
N THR A 255 -9.86 30.90 5.67
CA THR A 255 -8.63 31.61 6.05
C THR A 255 -7.36 31.03 5.44
N LEU A 256 -7.40 29.76 4.99
CA LEU A 256 -6.26 29.08 4.33
C LEU A 256 -6.35 29.19 2.79
N GLY A 257 -7.55 29.34 2.26
CA GLY A 257 -7.80 29.55 0.83
C GLY A 257 -7.48 30.98 0.35
N PRO A 258 -7.94 31.37 -0.86
CA PRO A 258 -8.62 30.54 -1.86
C PRO A 258 -7.67 29.56 -2.57
N LYS A 259 -8.19 28.73 -3.49
CA LYS A 259 -7.36 27.93 -4.39
C LYS A 259 -6.29 28.82 -5.06
N GLY A 260 -5.04 28.39 -5.00
CA GLY A 260 -3.88 29.14 -5.50
C GLY A 260 -3.11 29.93 -4.44
N SER A 261 -3.63 30.04 -3.21
CA SER A 261 -2.91 30.60 -2.05
C SER A 261 -1.66 29.78 -1.71
N ASP A 262 -0.73 30.37 -0.95
CA ASP A 262 0.46 29.66 -0.50
C ASP A 262 0.14 28.44 0.40
N PRO A 263 -0.81 28.51 1.36
CA PRO A 263 -1.26 27.32 2.09
C PRO A 263 -1.86 26.25 1.19
N HIS A 264 -2.63 26.63 0.17
CA HIS A 264 -3.18 25.68 -0.80
C HIS A 264 -2.07 24.98 -1.59
N LYS A 265 -1.09 25.74 -2.13
CA LYS A 265 0.06 25.15 -2.82
C LYS A 265 0.85 24.21 -1.91
N ALA A 266 1.07 24.58 -0.65
CA ALA A 266 1.74 23.72 0.33
C ALA A 266 0.96 22.42 0.59
N ALA A 267 -0.37 22.48 0.65
CA ALA A 267 -1.21 21.29 0.77
C ALA A 267 -1.14 20.38 -0.46
N VAL A 268 -1.10 20.96 -1.68
CA VAL A 268 -0.88 20.21 -2.92
C VAL A 268 0.50 19.52 -2.94
N ILE A 269 1.55 20.16 -2.41
CA ILE A 269 2.86 19.49 -2.24
C ILE A 269 2.74 18.29 -1.30
N GLY A 270 2.06 18.41 -0.17
CA GLY A 270 1.83 17.29 0.75
C GLY A 270 1.07 16.14 0.09
N ASP A 271 -0.01 16.47 -0.63
CA ASP A 271 -0.84 15.50 -1.34
C ASP A 271 -0.04 14.70 -2.39
N THR A 272 0.74 15.40 -3.23
CA THR A 272 1.56 14.76 -4.27
C THR A 272 2.72 13.92 -3.73
N ILE A 273 3.21 14.20 -2.51
CA ILE A 273 4.11 13.28 -1.79
C ILE A 273 3.33 12.07 -1.26
N GLY A 274 2.09 12.28 -0.84
CA GLY A 274 1.16 11.27 -0.33
C GLY A 274 0.67 10.28 -1.38
N ASP A 275 0.59 10.66 -2.65
CA ASP A 275 0.10 9.81 -3.75
C ASP A 275 0.85 8.46 -3.85
N PRO A 276 2.18 8.42 -4.06
CA PRO A 276 2.89 7.14 -4.12
C PRO A 276 2.86 6.39 -2.78
N LEU A 277 2.77 7.10 -1.64
CA LEU A 277 2.65 6.46 -0.33
C LEU A 277 1.31 5.73 -0.19
N LYS A 278 0.20 6.36 -0.56
CA LYS A 278 -1.15 5.85 -0.32
C LYS A 278 -1.67 4.96 -1.44
N ASP A 279 -1.17 5.09 -2.66
CA ASP A 279 -1.73 4.40 -3.84
C ASP A 279 -0.72 3.52 -4.60
N THR A 280 0.56 3.51 -4.18
CA THR A 280 1.55 2.60 -4.76
C THR A 280 2.20 1.73 -3.68
N SER A 281 3.03 2.30 -2.82
CA SER A 281 3.82 1.55 -1.84
C SER A 281 2.95 1.01 -0.71
N GLY A 282 2.26 1.88 0.04
CA GLY A 282 1.47 1.55 1.22
C GLY A 282 0.48 0.40 1.02
N PRO A 283 -0.45 0.47 0.05
CA PRO A 283 -1.41 -0.61 -0.17
C PRO A 283 -0.70 -1.88 -0.66
N SER A 284 0.29 -1.81 -1.55
CA SER A 284 0.96 -3.01 -2.07
C SER A 284 1.71 -3.82 -1.02
N LEU A 285 2.11 -3.20 0.10
CA LEU A 285 2.75 -3.90 1.22
C LEU A 285 1.87 -4.96 1.87
N ASN A 286 0.53 -4.80 1.88
CA ASN A 286 -0.35 -5.87 2.36
C ASN A 286 -0.27 -7.12 1.48
N ILE A 287 -0.05 -6.93 0.17
CA ILE A 287 0.11 -8.01 -0.80
C ILE A 287 1.45 -8.69 -0.59
N LEU A 288 2.55 -7.93 -0.42
CA LEU A 288 3.86 -8.48 -0.09
C LEU A 288 3.79 -9.47 1.09
N ILE A 289 3.10 -9.08 2.16
CA ILE A 289 3.02 -9.87 3.41
C ILE A 289 2.22 -11.17 3.22
N LYS A 290 1.03 -11.10 2.58
CA LYS A 290 0.17 -12.28 2.39
C LYS A 290 0.64 -13.20 1.26
N LEU A 291 1.27 -12.63 0.23
CA LEU A 291 1.80 -13.39 -0.91
C LEU A 291 3.00 -14.24 -0.49
N MET A 292 3.99 -13.67 0.19
CA MET A 292 5.13 -14.46 0.68
C MET A 292 4.69 -15.56 1.66
N ALA A 293 3.66 -15.32 2.48
CA ALA A 293 3.15 -16.30 3.41
C ALA A 293 2.51 -17.52 2.72
N VAL A 294 1.61 -17.29 1.75
CA VAL A 294 0.98 -18.39 1.00
C VAL A 294 1.97 -19.11 0.09
N GLU A 295 2.87 -18.38 -0.55
CA GLU A 295 3.94 -18.95 -1.38
C GLU A 295 4.84 -19.87 -0.55
N SER A 296 5.27 -19.41 0.63
CA SER A 296 6.09 -20.21 1.54
C SER A 296 5.37 -21.49 1.97
N LEU A 297 4.07 -21.41 2.30
CA LEU A 297 3.27 -22.57 2.66
C LEU A 297 3.16 -23.58 1.50
N VAL A 298 2.89 -23.11 0.28
CA VAL A 298 2.74 -23.97 -0.91
C VAL A 298 4.05 -24.73 -1.19
N PHE A 299 5.19 -24.06 -1.10
CA PHE A 299 6.51 -24.66 -1.32
C PHE A 299 7.13 -25.31 -0.08
N ALA A 300 6.43 -25.35 1.06
CA ALA A 300 6.99 -25.85 2.32
C ALA A 300 7.59 -27.27 2.23
N PRO A 301 6.92 -28.26 1.59
CA PRO A 301 7.51 -29.60 1.45
C PRO A 301 8.77 -29.62 0.58
N PHE A 302 8.80 -28.79 -0.46
CA PHE A 302 9.94 -28.64 -1.35
C PHE A 302 11.13 -28.02 -0.61
N PHE A 303 10.91 -26.94 0.15
CA PHE A 303 11.96 -26.32 0.95
C PHE A 303 12.47 -27.22 2.07
N ALA A 304 11.59 -27.95 2.76
CA ALA A 304 11.99 -28.89 3.81
C ALA A 304 12.88 -30.03 3.27
N THR A 305 12.59 -30.50 2.05
CA THR A 305 13.30 -31.63 1.43
C THR A 305 14.60 -31.18 0.74
N HIS A 306 14.51 -30.17 -0.13
CA HIS A 306 15.58 -29.76 -1.05
C HIS A 306 16.26 -28.44 -0.67
N GLY A 307 15.69 -27.67 0.25
CA GLY A 307 16.25 -26.39 0.68
C GLY A 307 17.37 -26.50 1.71
N GLY A 308 17.82 -25.34 2.19
CA GLY A 308 18.95 -25.22 3.13
C GLY A 308 20.30 -25.59 2.53
N ILE A 309 20.48 -25.39 1.21
CA ILE A 309 21.67 -25.82 0.47
C ILE A 309 22.96 -25.30 1.10
N LEU A 310 23.00 -24.03 1.55
CA LEU A 310 24.21 -23.45 2.15
C LEU A 310 24.62 -24.20 3.42
N PHE A 311 23.67 -24.60 4.27
CA PHE A 311 23.94 -25.36 5.50
C PHE A 311 24.13 -26.87 5.26
N LYS A 312 23.88 -27.36 4.04
CA LYS A 312 24.17 -28.75 3.64
C LYS A 312 25.56 -28.86 3.01
N LEU A 313 26.04 -27.79 2.36
CA LEU A 313 27.35 -27.73 1.72
C LEU A 313 28.47 -27.32 2.69
N PHE A 314 28.16 -26.46 3.66
CA PHE A 314 29.07 -25.94 4.68
C PHE A 314 28.53 -26.26 6.08
#